data_AF-A0A3D5JIY0-F1
#
_entry.id   AF-A0A3D5JIY0-F1
#
_cell.length_a   1.000
_cell.length_b   1.000
_cell.length_c   1.000
_cell.angle_alpha   90.00
_cell.angle_beta   90.00
_cell.angle_gamma   90.00
#
_symmetry.space_group_name_H-M   'P 1'
#
loop_
_entity.id
_entity.type
_entity.pdbx_description
1 polymer ?
#
loop_
_entity_poly.entity_id
_entity_poly.type
_entity_poly.pdbx_seq_one_letter_code
_entity_poly.pdbx_strand_id
1 'polypeptide(L)' 'RLKPPFPAGAGLYGCPTTVNNVESIAVTPTILRRGPDWFSALGKEGNTGTKLFCISGHVNRPCNVEE' A
#
# COMPACT_ATOMS: atom_id res chain seq x y z
N ARG A 1 6.76 -9.85 18.62
CA ARG A 1 8.22 -9.80 18.88
C ARG A 1 8.59 -8.39 19.30
N LEU A 2 9.37 -8.22 20.37
CA LEU A 2 9.91 -6.91 20.71
C LEU A 2 10.85 -6.43 19.59
N LYS A 3 10.67 -5.18 19.18
CA LYS A 3 11.64 -4.47 18.35
C LYS A 3 12.68 -3.90 19.32
N PRO A 4 14.00 -4.05 19.10
CA PRO A 4 14.70 -4.73 18.02
C PRO A 4 14.90 -6.26 18.25
N PRO A 5 15.22 -7.05 17.18
CA PRO A 5 15.44 -6.63 15.79
C PRO A 5 14.16 -6.32 15.02
N PHE A 6 14.23 -5.40 14.06
CA PHE A 6 13.17 -5.19 13.08
C PHE A 6 13.15 -6.36 12.06
N PRO A 7 11.97 -6.72 11.50
CA PRO A 7 11.86 -7.80 10.51
C PRO A 7 12.78 -7.62 9.30
N ALA A 8 13.03 -6.38 8.89
CA ALA A 8 13.93 -6.05 7.79
C ALA A 8 15.37 -6.53 8.02
N GLY A 9 15.82 -6.68 9.27
CA GLY A 9 17.14 -7.21 9.61
C GLY A 9 17.14 -8.72 9.92
N ALA A 10 16.11 -9.20 10.63
CA ALA A 10 15.92 -10.63 10.92
C ALA A 10 14.44 -10.90 11.15
N GLY A 11 13.72 -11.36 10.13
CA GLY A 11 12.29 -11.57 10.09
C GLY A 11 11.91 -13.05 10.07
N LEU A 12 11.25 -13.48 9.00
CA LEU A 12 10.74 -14.85 8.85
C LEU A 12 11.91 -15.86 8.85
N TYR A 13 11.84 -16.86 9.73
CA TYR A 13 12.90 -17.85 9.92
C TYR A 13 14.31 -17.27 10.22
N GLY A 14 14.37 -16.05 10.75
CA GLY A 14 15.64 -15.34 11.00
C GLY A 14 16.23 -14.67 9.76
N CYS A 15 15.63 -14.83 8.58
CA CYS A 15 16.05 -14.16 7.34
C CYS A 15 15.47 -12.74 7.26
N PRO A 16 16.17 -11.78 6.66
CA PRO A 16 15.63 -10.45 6.36
C PRO A 16 14.27 -10.53 5.65
N THR A 17 13.26 -9.81 6.15
CA THR A 17 11.90 -9.84 5.57
C THR A 17 11.19 -8.50 5.71
N THR A 18 10.59 -8.03 4.62
CA THR A 18 9.71 -6.85 4.60
C THR A 18 8.27 -7.30 4.35
N VAL A 19 7.36 -6.92 5.23
CA VAL A 19 5.93 -7.20 5.08
C VAL A 19 5.26 -5.98 4.47
N ASN A 20 4.58 -6.17 3.35
CA ASN A 20 3.79 -5.13 2.69
C ASN A 20 2.33 -5.57 2.66
N ASN A 21 1.41 -4.60 2.73
CA ASN A 21 0.01 -4.86 2.44
C ASN A 21 -0.16 -5.26 0.96
N VAL A 22 -1.21 -6.03 0.66
CA VAL A 22 -1.54 -6.50 -0.69
C VAL A 22 -1.65 -5.34 -1.68
N GLU A 23 -2.36 -4.26 -1.33
CA GLU A 23 -2.55 -3.10 -2.21
C GLU A 23 -1.22 -2.45 -2.58
N SER A 24 -0.32 -2.27 -1.60
CA SER A 24 1.00 -1.66 -1.82
C SER A 24 1.87 -2.47 -2.78
N ILE A 25 1.82 -3.81 -2.72
CA ILE A 25 2.54 -4.66 -3.69
C ILE A 25 1.83 -4.64 -5.04
N ALA A 26 0.50 -4.75 -5.06
CA ALA A 26 -0.29 -4.88 -6.28
C ALA A 26 -0.22 -3.64 -7.19
N VAL A 27 -0.06 -2.44 -6.60
CA VAL A 27 0.09 -1.19 -7.37
C VAL A 27 1.48 -1.03 -7.99
N THR A 28 2.52 -1.64 -7.40
CA THR A 28 3.93 -1.48 -7.80
C THR A 28 4.17 -1.76 -9.30
N PRO A 29 3.68 -2.86 -9.91
CA PRO A 29 3.86 -3.09 -11.34
C PRO A 29 3.24 -2.00 -12.23
N THR A 30 2.12 -1.41 -11.81
CA THR A 30 1.46 -0.34 -12.59
C THR A 30 2.25 0.95 -12.50
N ILE A 31 2.78 1.29 -11.32
CA ILE A 31 3.71 2.42 -11.13
C ILE A 31 4.94 2.24 -12.01
N LEU A 32 5.54 1.04 -12.03
CA LEU A 32 6.73 0.78 -12.85
C LEU A 32 6.44 0.87 -14.36
N ARG A 33 5.24 0.51 -14.80
CA ARG A 33 4.85 0.60 -16.22
C ARG A 33 4.48 2.02 -16.68
N ARG A 34 3.83 2.81 -15.83
CA ARG A 34 3.35 4.16 -16.17
C ARG A 34 4.30 5.28 -15.75
N GLY A 35 5.28 4.95 -14.91
CA GLY A 35 6.23 5.88 -14.33
C GLY A 35 5.79 6.39 -12.95
N PRO A 36 6.75 6.72 -12.06
CA PRO A 36 6.47 7.26 -10.73
C PRO A 36 5.78 8.63 -10.79
N ASP A 37 6.13 9.47 -11.77
CA ASP A 37 5.55 10.80 -11.94
C ASP A 37 4.03 10.73 -12.13
N TRP A 38 3.55 9.77 -12.93
CA TRP A 38 2.11 9.53 -13.12
C TRP A 38 1.40 9.22 -11.81
N PHE A 39 1.97 8.35 -10.98
CA PHE A 39 1.37 7.98 -9.70
C PHE A 39 1.43 9.14 -8.69
N SER A 40 2.55 9.86 -8.67
CA SER A 40 2.78 11.01 -7.77
C SER A 40 1.95 12.25 -8.12
N ALA A 41 1.50 12.36 -9.37
CA ALA A 41 0.62 13.45 -9.83
C ALA A 41 -0.81 13.36 -9.26
N LEU A 42 -1.17 12.22 -8.66
CA LEU A 42 -2.44 12.01 -7.98
C LEU A 42 -2.25 12.26 -6.47
N GLY A 43 -3.19 12.94 -5.84
CA GLY A 43 -3.16 13.23 -4.40
C GLY A 43 -2.50 14.55 -4.03
N LYS A 44 -1.94 14.64 -2.81
CA LYS A 44 -1.29 15.84 -2.27
C LYS A 44 0.17 15.56 -1.95
N GLU A 45 0.97 16.61 -1.80
CA GLU A 45 2.35 16.48 -1.34
C GLU A 45 2.42 15.69 -0.02
N GLY A 46 3.26 14.66 0.04
CA GLY A 46 3.39 13.73 1.18
C GLY A 46 2.35 12.61 1.23
N ASN A 47 1.30 12.62 0.40
CA ASN A 47 0.32 11.55 0.27
C ASN A 47 -0.19 11.46 -1.18
N THR A 48 0.49 10.65 -1.99
CA THR A 48 0.25 10.54 -3.43
C THR A 48 -0.22 9.15 -3.84
N GLY A 49 -0.85 9.09 -5.01
CA GLY A 49 -1.40 7.86 -5.58
C GLY A 49 -2.90 7.70 -5.42
N THR A 50 -3.42 6.61 -5.98
CA THR A 50 -4.80 6.16 -5.80
C THR A 50 -4.93 5.30 -4.55
N LYS A 51 -6.14 5.22 -4.00
CA LYS A 51 -6.45 4.38 -2.84
C LYS A 51 -7.74 3.60 -3.07
N LEU A 52 -7.71 2.32 -2.74
CA LEU A 52 -8.91 1.50 -2.68
C LEU A 52 -9.62 1.74 -1.34
N PHE A 53 -10.82 2.30 -1.40
CA PHE A 53 -11.67 2.54 -0.26
C PHE A 53 -12.73 1.45 -0.12
N CYS A 54 -12.89 0.95 1.10
CA CYS A 54 -13.94 -0.01 1.46
C CYS A 54 -15.05 0.72 2.23
N ILE A 55 -16.09 1.17 1.52
CA ILE A 55 -17.21 1.92 2.10
C ILE A 55 -18.20 0.93 2.73
N SER A 56 -18.35 1.00 4.05
CA SER A 56 -19.20 0.11 4.85
C SER A 56 -19.92 0.89 5.95
N GLY A 57 -20.89 0.25 6.62
CA GLY A 57 -21.68 0.86 7.69
C GLY A 57 -23.03 1.41 7.21
N HIS A 58 -23.47 2.51 7.81
CA HIS A 58 -24.78 3.13 7.55
C HIS A 58 -24.75 3.96 6.26
N VAL A 59 -24.69 3.29 5.12
CA VAL A 59 -24.71 3.90 3.80
C VAL A 59 -25.73 3.19 2.92
N ASN A 60 -26.39 3.94 2.03
CA ASN A 60 -27.40 3.37 1.14
C ASN A 60 -26.81 2.38 0.11
N ARG A 61 -25.52 2.52 -0.21
CA ARG A 61 -24.82 1.71 -1.22
C ARG A 61 -23.38 1.39 -0.76
N PRO A 62 -23.17 0.34 0.06
CA PRO A 62 -21.83 -0.09 0.43
C PRO A 62 -21.09 -0.65 -0.80
N CYS A 63 -19.80 -0.33 -0.94
CA CYS A 63 -18.99 -0.79 -2.06
C CYS A 63 -17.48 -0.68 -1.76
N ASN A 64 -16.68 -1.34 -2.59
CA ASN A 64 -15.25 -1.08 -2.68
C ASN A 64 -15.01 -0.29 -3.98
N VAL A 65 -14.29 0.82 -3.90
CA VAL A 65 -14.06 1.72 -5.03
C VAL A 65 -12.64 2.28 -4.97
N GLU A 66 -12.01 2.42 -6.14
CA GLU A 66 -10.73 3.11 -6.30
C GLU A 66 -11.00 4.52 -6.82
N GLU A 67 -10.37 5.53 -6.18
CA GLU A 67 -10.36 6.94 -6.61
C GLU A 67 -9.05 7.29 -7.31
#